data_AF-A0A963S0X3-F1
#
_entry.id   AF-A0A963S0X3-F1
#
_cell.length_a   1.000
_cell.length_b   1.000
_cell.length_c   1.000
_cell.angle_alpha   90.00
_cell.angle_beta   90.00
_cell.angle_gamma   90.00
#
_symmetry.space_group_name_H-M   'P 1'
#
loop_
_entity.id
_entity.type
_entity.pdbx_description
1 polymer ?
#
loop_
_entity_poly.entity_id
_entity_poly.type
_entity_poly.pdbx_seq_one_letter_code
_entity_poly.pdbx_strand_id
1 'polypeptide(L)'
;MTDNVELMRKWLEVFPEGEFEAFPGDVSADFVFRLPFPPPGVPSEICGREAVRDRLVSTSQGRSRLVISDIDIHQTDDPELLIATAKGEATMANGKLYRNSYVIFTRIRDGVVLEHTEYLNPLLVMEAASG
;
A
#
# COMPACT_ATOMS: atom_id res chain seq x y z
N MET A 1 -23.03 -6.43 -7.78
CA MET A 1 -21.63 -6.84 -7.95
C MET A 1 -20.78 -5.70 -7.44
N THR A 2 -19.85 -6.00 -6.54
CA THR A 2 -18.88 -5.03 -6.05
C THR A 2 -17.85 -4.78 -7.15
N ASP A 3 -17.58 -3.51 -7.47
CA ASP A 3 -16.57 -3.16 -8.46
C ASP A 3 -15.18 -3.18 -7.82
N ASN A 4 -14.44 -4.26 -8.05
CA ASN A 4 -13.09 -4.44 -7.51
C ASN A 4 -12.09 -3.39 -8.00
N VAL A 5 -12.32 -2.76 -9.17
CA VAL A 5 -11.44 -1.68 -9.66
C VAL A 5 -11.65 -0.42 -8.83
N GLU A 6 -12.90 -0.05 -8.57
CA GLU A 6 -13.21 1.10 -7.72
C GLU A 6 -12.78 0.86 -6.26
N LEU A 7 -12.96 -0.36 -5.74
CA LEU A 7 -12.40 -0.72 -4.45
C LEU A 7 -10.88 -0.62 -4.43
N MET A 8 -10.18 -1.13 -5.45
CA MET A 8 -8.73 -1.01 -5.54
C MET A 8 -8.28 0.45 -5.56
N ARG A 9 -8.96 1.34 -6.31
CA ARG A 9 -8.65 2.78 -6.28
C ARG A 9 -8.79 3.35 -4.87
N LYS A 10 -9.89 3.04 -4.18
CA LYS A 10 -10.11 3.55 -2.83
C LYS A 10 -9.12 2.96 -1.83
N TRP A 11 -8.78 1.69 -1.98
CA TRP A 11 -7.78 1.00 -1.17
C TRP A 11 -6.41 1.68 -1.26
N LEU A 12 -5.94 2.00 -2.47
CA LEU A 12 -4.66 2.70 -2.69
C LEU A 12 -4.61 4.09 -2.04
N GLU A 13 -5.76 4.75 -1.84
CA GLU A 13 -5.83 6.06 -1.20
C GLU A 13 -5.71 5.98 0.33
N VAL A 14 -6.29 4.95 0.95
CA VAL A 14 -6.42 4.83 2.42
C VAL A 14 -5.35 3.91 3.03
N PHE A 15 -4.87 2.93 2.28
CA PHE A 15 -3.89 1.96 2.75
C PHE A 15 -2.59 2.61 3.26
N PRO A 16 -1.94 3.55 2.56
CA PRO A 16 -0.67 4.10 3.02
C PRO A 16 -0.73 4.78 4.39
N GLU A 17 -1.91 5.25 4.78
CA GLU A 17 -2.13 5.94 6.06
C GLU A 17 -2.70 5.02 7.15
N GLY A 18 -2.98 3.75 6.82
CA GLY A 18 -3.64 2.80 7.72
C GLY A 18 -5.11 3.17 8.00
N GLU A 19 -5.75 3.95 7.14
CA GLU A 19 -7.13 4.42 7.28
C GLU A 19 -8.14 3.35 6.85
N PHE A 20 -7.99 2.11 7.36
CA PHE A 20 -8.79 0.95 6.93
C PHE A 20 -10.30 1.16 7.14
N GLU A 21 -10.67 1.98 8.11
CA GLU A 21 -12.07 2.25 8.45
C GLU A 21 -12.73 3.22 7.46
N ALA A 22 -11.95 3.91 6.63
CA ALA A 22 -12.42 4.73 5.53
C ALA A 22 -12.54 3.94 4.21
N PHE A 23 -12.14 2.66 4.20
CA PHE A 23 -12.35 1.77 3.07
C PHE A 23 -13.84 1.35 3.03
N PRO A 24 -14.53 1.44 1.88
CA PRO A 24 -15.94 1.09 1.76
C PRO A 24 -16.23 -0.42 1.78
N GLY A 25 -15.20 -1.25 1.63
CA GLY A 25 -15.29 -2.70 1.85
C GLY A 25 -14.74 -3.09 3.23
N ASP A 26 -14.36 -4.35 3.37
CA ASP A 26 -13.72 -4.86 4.60
C ASP A 26 -12.24 -5.19 4.38
N VAL A 27 -11.50 -5.31 5.47
CA VAL A 27 -10.13 -5.83 5.49
C VAL A 27 -10.12 -7.11 6.31
N SER A 28 -9.62 -8.19 5.72
CA SER A 28 -9.54 -9.49 6.38
C SER A 28 -8.79 -9.40 7.70
N ALA A 29 -9.27 -10.08 8.75
CA ALA A 29 -8.53 -10.18 10.01
C ALA A 29 -7.12 -10.78 9.80
N ASP A 30 -6.99 -11.69 8.84
CA ASP A 30 -5.74 -12.34 8.43
C ASP A 30 -5.05 -11.63 7.26
N PHE A 31 -5.34 -10.34 7.03
CA PHE A 31 -4.77 -9.58 5.92
C PHE A 31 -3.24 -9.64 5.90
N VAL A 32 -2.66 -9.85 4.72
CA VAL A 32 -1.21 -9.95 4.54
C VAL A 32 -0.67 -8.81 3.70
N PHE A 33 0.31 -8.10 4.23
CA PHE A 33 1.08 -7.10 3.50
C PHE A 33 2.49 -7.62 3.21
N ARG A 34 2.94 -7.46 1.96
CA ARG A 34 4.27 -7.88 1.51
C ARG A 34 5.03 -6.76 0.82
N LEU A 35 6.31 -6.69 1.16
CA LEU A 35 7.34 -5.89 0.49
C LEU A 35 8.44 -6.85 0.05
N PRO A 36 8.40 -7.38 -1.19
CA PRO A 36 9.38 -8.35 -1.67
C PRO A 36 10.81 -7.82 -1.72
N PHE A 37 10.97 -6.49 -1.83
CA PHE A 37 12.25 -5.80 -1.76
C PHE A 37 12.25 -4.81 -0.58
N PRO A 38 12.29 -5.29 0.67
CA PRO A 38 12.21 -4.41 1.82
C PRO A 38 13.53 -3.65 2.01
N PRO A 39 13.51 -2.39 2.48
CA PRO A 39 14.73 -1.75 2.96
C PRO A 39 15.26 -2.47 4.21
N PRO A 40 16.55 -2.33 4.55
CA PRO A 40 17.14 -3.00 5.72
C PRO A 40 16.37 -2.74 7.01
N GLY A 41 16.13 -3.79 7.80
CA GLY A 41 15.41 -3.70 9.08
C GLY A 41 13.88 -3.66 8.97
N VAL A 42 13.31 -3.74 7.76
CA VAL A 42 11.87 -3.87 7.53
C VAL A 42 11.54 -5.33 7.19
N PRO A 43 10.52 -5.93 7.82
CA PRO A 43 10.11 -7.29 7.45
C PRO A 43 9.54 -7.30 6.02
N SER A 44 9.82 -8.37 5.27
CA SER A 44 9.28 -8.55 3.91
C SER A 44 7.79 -8.92 3.89
N GLU A 45 7.25 -9.36 5.02
CA GLU A 45 5.85 -9.76 5.18
C GLU A 45 5.35 -9.42 6.58
N ILE A 46 4.11 -8.94 6.68
CA ILE A 46 3.40 -8.68 7.93
C ILE A 46 2.00 -9.28 7.80
N CYS A 47 1.63 -10.13 8.75
CA CYS A 47 0.33 -10.82 8.76
C CYS A 47 -0.55 -10.29 9.89
N GLY A 48 -1.83 -10.12 9.58
CA GLY A 48 -2.86 -9.66 10.50
C GLY A 48 -3.23 -8.20 10.28
N ARG A 49 -4.54 -7.92 10.18
CA ARG A 49 -5.09 -6.56 9.94
C ARG A 49 -4.48 -5.51 10.86
N GLU A 50 -4.54 -5.75 12.17
CA GLU A 50 -4.10 -4.77 13.16
C GLU A 50 -2.58 -4.58 13.13
N ALA A 51 -1.81 -5.66 12.95
CA ALA A 51 -0.36 -5.58 12.85
C ALA A 51 0.10 -4.74 11.64
N VAL A 52 -0.57 -4.90 10.49
CA VAL A 52 -0.30 -4.07 9.31
C VAL A 52 -0.76 -2.63 9.55
N ARG A 53 -1.99 -2.42 10.05
CA ARG A 53 -2.53 -1.09 10.34
C ARG A 53 -1.61 -0.28 11.26
N ASP A 54 -1.18 -0.88 12.37
CA ASP A 54 -0.27 -0.25 13.32
C ASP A 54 1.07 0.12 12.69
N ARG A 55 1.61 -0.75 11.82
CA ARG A 55 2.84 -0.46 11.08
C ARG A 55 2.67 0.72 10.13
N LEU A 56 1.56 0.79 9.40
CA LEU A 56 1.27 1.87 8.44
C LEU A 56 1.09 3.20 9.16
N VAL A 57 0.29 3.23 10.23
CA VAL A 57 0.08 4.41 11.08
C VAL A 57 1.38 4.88 11.72
N SER A 58 2.21 3.97 12.21
CA SER A 58 3.53 4.33 12.77
C SER A 58 4.45 4.92 11.70
N THR A 59 4.43 4.39 10.48
CA THR A 59 5.27 4.85 9.38
C THR A 59 4.80 6.21 8.83
N SER A 60 3.49 6.45 8.78
CA SER A 60 2.93 7.72 8.28
C SER A 60 3.31 8.93 9.14
N GLN A 61 3.54 8.75 10.44
CA GLN A 61 4.02 9.82 11.33
C GLN A 61 5.37 10.42 10.92
N GLY A 62 6.19 9.69 10.16
CA GLY A 62 7.49 10.15 9.68
C GLY A 62 7.47 10.98 8.40
N ARG A 63 6.29 11.26 7.84
CA ARG A 63 6.12 11.95 6.55
C ARG A 63 4.79 12.72 6.47
N SER A 64 4.65 13.55 5.45
CA SER A 64 3.34 14.03 5.02
C SER A 64 2.48 12.86 4.53
N ARG A 65 1.17 13.10 4.33
CA ARG A 65 0.30 12.15 3.62
C ARG A 65 0.96 11.74 2.30
N LEU A 66 0.96 10.43 2.02
CA LEU A 66 1.48 9.90 0.77
C LEU A 66 0.43 10.14 -0.31
N VAL A 67 0.79 10.94 -1.30
CA VAL A 67 -0.06 11.20 -2.46
C VAL A 67 0.22 10.12 -3.49
N ILE A 68 -0.77 9.28 -3.75
CA ILE A 68 -0.73 8.29 -4.83
C ILE A 68 -1.34 8.91 -6.09
N SER A 69 -0.63 8.83 -7.21
CA SER A 69 -1.03 9.39 -8.50
C SER A 69 -0.67 8.46 -9.66
N ASP A 70 -1.06 8.82 -10.88
CA ASP A 70 -0.81 8.05 -12.10
C ASP A 70 -1.22 6.57 -11.97
N ILE A 71 -2.40 6.33 -11.37
CA ILE A 71 -2.92 5.00 -11.08
C ILE A 71 -3.51 4.36 -12.34
N ASP A 72 -2.84 3.31 -12.84
CA ASP A 72 -3.37 2.40 -13.86
C ASP A 72 -3.66 1.03 -13.23
N ILE A 73 -4.88 0.53 -13.39
CA ILE A 73 -5.34 -0.72 -12.76
C ILE A 73 -5.70 -1.72 -13.85
N HIS A 74 -5.13 -2.92 -13.74
CA HIS A 74 -5.39 -4.05 -14.60
C HIS A 74 -6.11 -5.14 -13.81
N GLN A 75 -7.24 -5.59 -14.37
CA GLN A 75 -7.87 -6.84 -13.96
C GLN A 75 -7.06 -8.01 -14.53
N THR A 76 -7.11 -9.15 -13.85
CA THR A 76 -6.47 -10.38 -14.33
C THR A 76 -7.53 -11.44 -14.66
N ASP A 77 -7.10 -12.59 -15.17
CA ASP A 77 -8.00 -13.74 -15.39
C ASP A 77 -8.55 -14.32 -14.06
N ASP A 78 -7.87 -14.04 -12.94
CA ASP A 78 -8.40 -14.23 -11.60
C ASP A 78 -9.20 -12.97 -11.18
N PRO A 79 -10.53 -13.04 -11.06
CA PRO A 79 -11.36 -11.86 -10.77
C PRO A 79 -11.11 -11.25 -9.38
N GLU A 80 -10.44 -11.98 -8.48
CA GLU A 80 -10.08 -11.47 -7.17
C GLU A 80 -8.74 -10.74 -7.16
N LEU A 81 -7.88 -10.93 -8.17
CA LEU A 81 -6.56 -10.32 -8.21
C LEU A 81 -6.53 -9.12 -9.15
N LEU A 82 -6.14 -7.97 -8.62
CA LEU A 82 -5.88 -6.75 -9.38
C LEU A 82 -4.40 -6.38 -9.31
N ILE A 83 -3.91 -5.81 -10.40
CA ILE A 83 -2.57 -5.26 -10.50
C ILE A 83 -2.71 -3.76 -10.73
N ALA A 84 -1.94 -2.94 -10.02
CA ALA A 84 -1.86 -1.52 -10.30
C ALA A 84 -0.42 -1.07 -10.53
N THR A 85 -0.24 -0.12 -11.43
CA THR A 85 0.95 0.74 -11.42
C THR A 85 0.56 2.09 -10.85
N ALA A 86 1.47 2.72 -10.09
CA ALA A 86 1.21 4.01 -9.49
C ALA A 86 2.53 4.76 -9.18
N LYS A 87 2.42 6.05 -8.93
CA LYS A 87 3.48 6.87 -8.33
C LYS A 87 3.08 7.30 -6.93
N GLY A 88 4.05 7.41 -6.03
CA GLY A 88 3.85 7.95 -4.69
C GLY A 88 4.80 9.11 -4.41
N GLU A 89 4.28 10.16 -3.78
CA GLU A 89 5.05 11.32 -3.34
C GLU A 89 4.70 11.72 -1.90
N ALA A 90 5.73 12.00 -1.08
CA ALA A 90 5.56 12.53 0.27
C ALA A 90 6.78 13.36 0.69
N THR A 91 6.60 14.31 1.59
CA THR A 91 7.70 15.02 2.25
C THR A 91 8.01 14.33 3.57
N MET A 92 9.25 13.87 3.75
CA MET A 92 9.71 13.24 4.99
C MET A 92 9.91 14.27 6.11
N ALA A 93 9.89 13.84 7.37
CA ALA A 93 10.08 14.72 8.53
C ALA A 93 11.43 15.46 8.53
N ASN A 94 12.46 14.91 7.88
CA ASN A 94 13.76 15.55 7.67
C ASN A 94 13.76 16.59 6.51
N GLY A 95 12.61 16.84 5.88
CA GLY A 95 12.43 17.77 4.77
C GLY A 95 12.76 17.20 3.38
N LYS A 96 13.29 15.97 3.28
CA LYS A 96 13.58 15.34 1.98
C LYS A 96 12.29 14.92 1.29
N LEU A 97 12.28 15.01 -0.04
CA LEU A 97 11.17 14.55 -0.86
C LEU A 97 11.33 13.06 -1.18
N TYR A 98 10.33 12.27 -0.84
CA TYR A 98 10.18 10.90 -1.27
C TYR A 98 9.36 10.85 -2.56
N ARG A 99 9.89 10.16 -3.58
CA ARG A 99 9.19 9.83 -4.83
C ARG A 99 9.51 8.40 -5.22
N ASN A 100 8.49 7.63 -5.58
CA ASN A 100 8.69 6.25 -6.04
C ASN A 100 7.63 5.83 -7.05
N SER A 101 7.91 4.74 -7.74
CA SER A 101 6.97 4.05 -8.61
C SER A 101 6.70 2.66 -8.06
N TYR A 102 5.47 2.23 -8.21
CA TYR A 102 4.95 1.01 -7.60
C TYR A 102 4.37 0.10 -8.68
N VAL A 103 4.58 -1.21 -8.51
CA VAL A 103 3.72 -2.26 -9.05
C VAL A 103 3.08 -2.96 -7.87
N ILE A 104 1.77 -3.00 -7.83
CA ILE A 104 1.00 -3.39 -6.66
C ILE A 104 0.06 -4.51 -7.03
N PHE A 105 0.09 -5.59 -6.26
CA PHE A 105 -0.89 -6.67 -6.36
C PHE A 105 -1.82 -6.60 -5.17
N THR A 106 -3.13 -6.59 -5.40
CA THR A 106 -4.13 -6.62 -4.33
C THR A 106 -5.15 -7.70 -4.63
N ARG A 107 -5.42 -8.57 -3.64
CA ARG A 107 -6.49 -9.55 -3.72
C ARG A 107 -7.73 -9.05 -2.98
N ILE A 108 -8.85 -8.93 -3.69
CA ILE A 108 -10.15 -8.52 -3.17
C ILE A 108 -11.20 -9.59 -3.50
N ARG A 109 -11.77 -10.21 -2.47
CA ARG A 109 -12.83 -11.21 -2.59
C ARG A 109 -14.09 -10.69 -1.91
N ASP A 110 -15.20 -10.63 -2.63
CA ASP A 110 -16.49 -10.19 -2.10
C ASP A 110 -16.45 -8.84 -1.36
N GLY A 111 -15.58 -7.93 -1.83
CA GLY A 111 -15.37 -6.63 -1.19
C GLY A 111 -14.42 -6.61 0.01
N VAL A 112 -13.81 -7.76 0.33
CA VAL A 112 -12.82 -7.90 1.41
C VAL A 112 -11.40 -7.94 0.85
N VAL A 113 -10.53 -7.04 1.32
CA VAL A 113 -9.10 -7.09 0.97
C VAL A 113 -8.41 -8.19 1.77
N LEU A 114 -7.78 -9.12 1.07
CA LEU A 114 -7.10 -10.27 1.66
C LEU A 114 -5.58 -10.08 1.69
N GLU A 115 -5.01 -9.54 0.62
CA GLU A 115 -3.56 -9.42 0.46
C GLU A 115 -3.19 -8.16 -0.31
N HIS A 116 -2.04 -7.57 0.03
CA HIS A 116 -1.46 -6.44 -0.68
C HIS A 116 0.05 -6.61 -0.78
N THR A 117 0.59 -6.58 -1.98
CA THR A 117 2.04 -6.73 -2.23
C THR A 117 2.53 -5.54 -3.03
N GLU A 118 3.51 -4.82 -2.49
CA GLU A 118 4.11 -3.66 -3.15
C GLU A 118 5.52 -3.99 -3.66
N TYR A 119 5.72 -3.84 -4.96
CA TYR A 119 7.04 -3.76 -5.58
C TYR A 119 7.38 -2.30 -5.81
N LEU A 120 8.45 -1.83 -5.19
CA LEU A 120 8.95 -0.47 -5.29
C LEU A 120 10.48 -0.48 -5.39
N ASN A 121 11.10 0.67 -5.67
CA ASN A 121 12.55 0.80 -5.59
C ASN A 121 12.98 1.08 -4.13
N PRO A 122 13.63 0.14 -3.41
CA PRO A 122 14.00 0.35 -2.00
C PRO A 122 15.09 1.41 -1.82
N LEU A 123 15.89 1.69 -2.86
CA LEU A 123 16.95 2.70 -2.78
C LEU A 123 16.37 4.10 -2.56
N LEU A 124 15.20 4.40 -3.15
CA LEU A 124 14.52 5.69 -2.99
C LEU A 124 13.90 5.84 -1.59
N VAL A 125 13.49 4.73 -0.96
CA VAL A 125 13.06 4.72 0.44
C VAL A 125 14.25 5.04 1.35
N MET A 126 15.39 4.39 1.12
CA MET A 126 16.62 4.60 1.90
C MET A 126 17.17 6.02 1.74
N GLU A 127 17.17 6.56 0.53
CA GLU A 127 17.60 7.93 0.24
C GLU A 127 16.73 8.94 1.00
N ALA A 128 15.40 8.81 0.93
CA ALA A 128 14.49 9.72 1.60
C ALA A 128 14.57 9.63 3.15
N ALA A 129 14.80 8.43 3.69
CA ALA A 129 14.95 8.21 5.13
C ALA A 129 16.32 8.59 5.71
N SER A 130 17.34 8.79 4.85
CA SER A 130 18.68 9.15 5.30
C SER A 130 18.71 10.53 5.97
N GLY A 131 19.61 10.71 6.96
CA GLY A 131 19.89 12.00 7.61
C GLY A 131 20.60 12.99 6.70
#